data_AF-A0A2S0HT75-F1
#
_entry.id   AF-A0A2S0HT75-F1
#
_cell.length_a   1.000
_cell.length_b   1.000
_cell.length_c   1.000
_cell.angle_alpha   90.00
_cell.angle_beta   90.00
_cell.angle_gamma   90.00
#
_symmetry.space_group_name_H-M   'P 1'
#
loop_
_entity.id
_entity.type
_entity.pdbx_description
1 polymer ?
#
loop_
_entity_poly.entity_id
_entity_poly.type
_entity_poly.pdbx_seq_one_letter_code
_entity_poly.pdbx_strand_id
1 'polypeptide(L)'
;MTLKEGTICELTDRKPDFHRTCLNISLNRKFEDKLKLANVQYQKVLNTKVWTYAYFTTFLVLSIMVMGGAAYFAYYLFNLTDRVGVVSVAPVVIFAIGVALLSMAFGARNKYRQDLAAALHNKEKIDQVLVLYNIDYQIDMKFGKNYHGTQDVYVDVKFKGR
;
A
#
# COMPACT_ATOMS: atom_id res chain seq x y z
N MET A 1 26.65 16.34 -15.08
CA MET A 1 27.53 15.24 -15.53
C MET A 1 26.88 14.62 -16.74
N THR A 2 27.46 14.87 -17.89
CA THR A 2 26.84 14.71 -19.22
C THR A 2 26.99 13.29 -19.72
N LEU A 3 25.86 12.65 -20.00
CA LEU A 3 25.73 11.42 -20.78
C LEU A 3 26.14 11.76 -22.23
N LYS A 4 27.45 11.79 -22.50
CA LYS A 4 28.00 11.91 -23.85
C LYS A 4 28.06 10.50 -24.44
N GLU A 5 27.41 10.32 -25.58
CA GLU A 5 27.39 9.14 -26.47
C GLU A 5 26.11 8.29 -26.39
N GLY A 6 25.53 8.10 -27.57
CA GLY A 6 24.12 7.85 -27.82
C GLY A 6 23.64 6.42 -27.58
N THR A 7 22.36 6.20 -27.89
CA THR A 7 21.68 4.88 -27.79
C THR A 7 22.17 3.85 -28.81
N ILE A 8 23.08 4.24 -29.71
CA ILE A 8 23.65 3.47 -30.81
C ILE A 8 25.11 3.87 -30.99
N CYS A 9 26.00 2.89 -31.14
CA CYS A 9 27.40 3.13 -31.39
C CYS A 9 27.61 3.52 -32.86
N GLU A 10 27.98 4.78 -33.12
CA GLU A 10 28.15 5.32 -34.48
C GLU A 10 29.22 4.57 -35.31
N LEU A 11 30.22 3.99 -34.65
CA LEU A 11 31.29 3.20 -35.27
C LEU A 11 30.85 1.82 -35.79
N THR A 12 29.78 1.25 -35.23
CA THR A 12 29.36 -0.13 -35.54
C THR A 12 27.90 -0.23 -35.95
N ASP A 13 27.16 0.88 -35.90
CA ASP A 13 25.72 1.01 -36.16
C ASP A 13 24.88 -0.06 -35.43
N ARG A 14 25.40 -0.52 -34.28
CA ARG A 14 24.79 -1.52 -33.40
C ARG A 14 24.49 -0.89 -32.05
N LYS A 15 23.46 -1.41 -31.39
CA LYS A 15 23.23 -1.08 -29.97
C LYS A 15 24.45 -1.51 -29.15
N PRO A 16 24.90 -0.69 -28.19
CA PRO A 16 26.01 -1.06 -27.32
C PRO A 16 25.70 -2.37 -26.60
N ASP A 17 26.57 -3.36 -26.78
CA ASP A 17 26.53 -4.62 -26.06
C ASP A 17 27.25 -4.45 -24.72
N PHE A 18 26.47 -4.19 -23.67
CA PHE A 18 26.99 -4.06 -22.31
C PHE A 18 27.29 -5.45 -21.74
N HIS A 19 28.45 -6.00 -22.10
CA HIS A 19 29.00 -7.18 -21.45
C HIS A 19 29.35 -6.83 -20.00
N ARG A 20 28.52 -7.26 -19.02
CA ARG A 20 28.67 -7.18 -17.53
C ARG A 20 30.01 -6.61 -17.03
N THR A 21 30.26 -5.32 -17.25
CA THR A 21 31.63 -4.76 -17.20
C THR A 21 32.01 -4.32 -15.80
N CYS A 22 31.04 -4.24 -14.88
CA CYS A 22 31.26 -3.97 -13.47
C CYS A 22 31.05 -5.27 -12.66
N LEU A 23 32.12 -6.08 -12.58
CA LEU A 23 32.14 -7.35 -11.84
C LEU A 23 32.02 -7.17 -10.31
N ASN A 24 32.23 -5.97 -9.78
CA ASN A 24 32.17 -5.71 -8.34
C ASN A 24 31.64 -4.30 -8.08
N ILE A 25 30.38 -4.19 -7.65
CA ILE A 25 29.81 -2.91 -7.18
C ILE A 25 30.02 -2.80 -5.67
N SER A 26 30.62 -1.70 -5.23
CA SER A 26 30.59 -1.36 -3.81
C SER A 26 29.24 -0.70 -3.50
N LEU A 27 28.45 -1.34 -2.66
CA LEU A 27 27.20 -0.77 -2.16
C LEU A 27 27.52 0.51 -1.38
N ASN A 28 27.12 1.65 -1.93
CA ASN A 28 27.23 2.94 -1.24
C ASN A 28 26.25 2.95 -0.05
N ARG A 29 26.61 3.62 1.05
CA ARG A 29 25.73 3.82 2.23
C ARG A 29 24.33 4.32 1.83
N LYS A 30 24.25 5.24 0.87
CA LYS A 30 22.97 5.75 0.33
C LYS A 30 22.08 4.66 -0.29
N PHE A 31 22.67 3.63 -0.90
CA PHE A 31 21.92 2.52 -1.46
C PHE A 31 21.44 1.58 -0.36
N GLU A 32 22.30 1.28 0.62
CA GLU A 32 21.95 0.48 1.79
C GLU A 32 20.78 1.11 2.58
N ASP A 33 20.80 2.44 2.77
CA ASP A 33 19.71 3.17 3.41
C ASP A 33 18.40 3.05 2.63
N LYS A 34 18.46 3.13 1.28
CA LYS A 34 17.28 2.92 0.42
C LYS A 34 16.74 1.49 0.50
N LEU A 35 17.62 0.50 0.53
CA LEU A 35 17.27 -0.91 0.70
C LEU A 35 16.55 -1.12 2.05
N LYS A 36 17.14 -0.62 3.14
CA LYS A 36 16.55 -0.66 4.48
C LYS A 36 15.17 0.00 4.49
N LEU A 37 15.07 1.21 3.95
CA LEU A 37 13.83 1.98 3.94
C LEU A 37 12.71 1.31 3.13
N ALA A 38 13.02 0.74 1.96
CA ALA A 38 12.03 0.02 1.15
C ALA A 38 11.50 -1.22 1.87
N ASN A 39 12.37 -2.02 2.50
CA ASN A 39 11.94 -3.19 3.27
C ASN A 39 11.15 -2.80 4.52
N VAL A 40 11.55 -1.75 5.22
CA VAL A 40 10.79 -1.22 6.37
C VAL A 40 9.41 -0.74 5.96
N GLN A 41 9.30 0.01 4.85
CA GLN A 41 8.01 0.47 4.33
C GLN A 41 7.09 -0.70 3.97
N TYR A 42 7.62 -1.69 3.26
CA TYR A 42 6.87 -2.90 2.90
C TYR A 42 6.36 -3.65 4.14
N GLN A 43 7.24 -3.90 5.10
CA GLN A 43 6.89 -4.63 6.32
C GLN A 43 5.95 -3.83 7.22
N LYS A 44 6.08 -2.50 7.26
CA LYS A 44 5.15 -1.61 7.96
C LYS A 44 3.73 -1.72 7.39
N VAL A 45 3.59 -1.72 6.06
CA VAL A 45 2.28 -1.91 5.42
C VAL A 45 1.74 -3.30 5.69
N LEU A 46 2.56 -4.37 5.66
CA LEU A 46 2.10 -5.71 6.03
C LEU A 46 1.57 -5.78 7.47
N ASN A 47 2.22 -5.11 8.42
CA ASN A 47 1.81 -5.10 9.82
C ASN A 47 0.46 -4.39 10.04
N THR A 48 0.03 -3.48 9.15
CA THR A 48 -1.29 -2.83 9.24
C THR A 48 -2.42 -3.68 8.66
N LYS A 49 -2.15 -4.87 8.12
CA LYS A 49 -3.16 -5.77 7.52
C LYS A 49 -4.31 -6.08 8.48
N VAL A 50 -3.98 -6.44 9.72
CA VAL A 50 -4.97 -6.82 10.74
C VAL A 50 -5.85 -5.62 11.09
N TRP A 51 -5.24 -4.46 11.33
CA TRP A 51 -5.96 -3.22 11.62
C TRP A 51 -6.86 -2.78 10.47
N THR A 52 -6.37 -2.89 9.23
CA THR A 52 -7.14 -2.57 8.03
C THR A 52 -8.36 -3.50 7.90
N TYR A 53 -8.18 -4.80 8.15
CA TYR A 53 -9.27 -5.77 8.07
C TYR A 53 -10.29 -5.59 9.20
N ALA A 54 -9.82 -5.27 10.40
CA ALA A 54 -10.69 -4.91 11.53
C ALA A 54 -11.52 -3.66 11.21
N TYR A 55 -10.88 -2.59 10.74
CA TYR A 55 -11.56 -1.37 10.32
C TYR A 55 -12.55 -1.62 9.18
N PHE A 56 -12.15 -2.38 8.16
CA PHE A 56 -13.05 -2.72 7.05
C PHE A 56 -14.30 -3.45 7.55
N THR A 57 -14.11 -4.46 8.40
CA THR A 57 -15.21 -5.28 8.93
C THR A 57 -16.15 -4.46 9.82
N THR A 58 -15.62 -3.61 10.71
CA THR A 58 -16.46 -2.80 11.61
C THR A 58 -17.31 -1.79 10.83
N PHE A 59 -16.73 -1.06 9.88
CA PHE A 59 -17.47 -0.09 9.07
C PHE A 59 -18.46 -0.76 8.12
N LEU A 60 -18.14 -1.95 7.60
CA LEU A 60 -19.05 -2.71 6.77
C LEU A 60 -20.29 -3.15 7.56
N VAL A 61 -20.10 -3.73 8.75
CA VAL A 61 -21.23 -4.15 9.61
C VAL A 61 -22.07 -2.96 10.03
N LEU A 62 -21.43 -1.85 10.44
CA LEU A 62 -22.12 -0.62 10.82
C LEU A 62 -22.94 -0.05 9.66
N SER A 63 -22.37 -0.02 8.45
CA SER A 63 -23.05 0.45 7.24
C SER A 63 -24.29 -0.40 6.94
N ILE A 64 -24.17 -1.73 6.98
CA ILE A 64 -25.29 -2.65 6.76
C ILE A 64 -26.39 -2.44 7.81
N MET A 65 -26.02 -2.29 9.09
CA MET A 65 -26.99 -2.00 10.16
C MET A 65 -27.74 -0.69 9.92
N VAL A 66 -27.04 0.38 9.57
CA VAL A 66 -27.65 1.70 9.33
C VAL A 66 -28.56 1.65 8.10
N MET A 67 -28.11 1.05 6.99
CA MET A 67 -28.90 0.93 5.77
C MET A 67 -30.13 0.02 5.98
N GLY A 68 -29.97 -1.10 6.67
CA GLY A 68 -31.07 -2.00 7.01
C GLY A 68 -32.09 -1.35 7.93
N GLY A 69 -31.61 -0.60 8.95
CA GLY A 69 -32.46 0.19 9.83
C GLY A 69 -33.23 1.29 9.09
N ALA A 70 -32.56 1.99 8.15
CA ALA A 70 -33.21 2.99 7.30
C ALA A 70 -34.30 2.37 6.42
N ALA A 71 -34.04 1.21 5.82
CA ALA A 71 -35.02 0.50 4.99
C ALA A 71 -36.22 0.00 5.81
N TYR A 72 -35.98 -0.58 6.99
CA TYR A 72 -37.04 -0.99 7.91
C TYR A 72 -37.88 0.20 8.39
N PHE A 73 -37.21 1.31 8.73
CA PHE A 73 -37.89 2.54 9.14
C PHE A 73 -38.73 3.14 8.00
N ALA A 74 -38.22 3.14 6.77
CA ALA A 74 -38.99 3.53 5.60
C ALA A 74 -40.23 2.66 5.45
N TYR A 75 -40.08 1.33 5.48
CA TYR A 75 -41.18 0.38 5.37
C TYR A 75 -42.26 0.60 6.45
N TYR A 76 -41.83 0.79 7.71
CA TYR A 76 -42.73 1.10 8.82
C TYR A 76 -43.52 2.40 8.60
N LEU A 77 -42.84 3.46 8.13
CA LEU A 77 -43.50 4.73 7.81
C LEU A 77 -44.46 4.60 6.63
N PHE A 78 -44.10 3.87 5.57
CA PHE A 78 -44.98 3.65 4.43
C PHE A 78 -46.28 2.94 4.85
N ASN A 79 -46.19 1.87 5.64
CA ASN A 79 -47.37 1.14 6.12
C ASN A 79 -48.25 1.97 7.08
N LEU A 80 -47.66 2.87 7.88
CA LEU A 80 -48.42 3.80 8.73
C LEU A 80 -49.10 4.91 7.94
N THR A 81 -48.47 5.33 6.85
CA THR A 81 -48.84 6.54 6.08
C THR A 81 -49.62 6.19 4.82
N ASP A 82 -50.24 5.00 4.72
CA ASP A 82 -51.11 4.54 3.62
C ASP A 82 -52.26 5.52 3.24
N ARG A 83 -52.44 6.62 3.98
CA ARG A 83 -53.40 7.70 3.68
C ARG A 83 -52.81 8.96 3.04
N VAL A 84 -51.49 9.16 3.02
CA VAL A 84 -50.87 10.37 2.46
C VAL A 84 -49.53 9.98 1.81
N GLY A 85 -49.43 10.05 0.48
CA GLY A 85 -48.26 9.63 -0.32
C GLY A 85 -47.01 10.50 -0.16
N VAL A 86 -46.61 10.81 1.08
CA VAL A 86 -45.42 11.61 1.39
C VAL A 86 -44.28 10.68 1.73
N VAL A 87 -43.29 10.60 0.84
CA VAL A 87 -42.01 9.96 1.15
C VAL A 87 -41.30 10.85 2.17
N SER A 88 -41.16 10.35 3.41
CA SER A 88 -40.37 11.05 4.42
C SER A 88 -38.92 11.17 3.97
N VAL A 89 -38.35 12.37 4.07
CA VAL A 89 -36.94 12.63 3.72
C VAL A 89 -35.98 11.93 4.71
N ALA A 90 -36.44 11.65 5.93
CA ALA A 90 -35.60 11.12 7.00
C ALA A 90 -34.96 9.75 6.68
N PRO A 91 -35.70 8.70 6.24
CA PRO A 91 -35.08 7.44 5.82
C PRO A 91 -34.04 7.59 4.70
N VAL A 92 -34.26 8.51 3.75
CA VAL A 92 -33.33 8.75 2.63
C VAL A 92 -32.01 9.32 3.13
N VAL A 93 -32.06 10.29 4.05
CA VAL A 93 -30.86 10.89 4.65
C VAL A 93 -30.08 9.84 5.47
N ILE A 94 -30.77 9.02 6.27
CA ILE A 94 -30.12 7.95 7.06
C ILE A 94 -29.47 6.92 6.14
N PHE A 95 -30.14 6.54 5.04
CA PHE A 95 -29.59 5.65 4.04
C PHE A 95 -28.32 6.22 3.39
N ALA A 96 -28.32 7.51 3.05
CA ALA A 96 -27.14 8.19 2.52
C ALA A 96 -25.95 8.16 3.48
N ILE A 97 -26.17 8.29 4.79
CA ILE A 97 -25.14 8.12 5.83
C ILE A 97 -24.59 6.69 5.79
N GLY A 98 -25.46 5.68 5.65
CA GLY A 98 -25.06 4.29 5.49
C GLY A 98 -24.16 4.05 4.28
N VAL A 99 -24.47 4.66 3.12
CA VAL A 99 -23.63 4.61 1.91
C VAL A 99 -22.28 5.30 2.13
N ALA A 100 -22.25 6.43 2.84
CA ALA A 100 -21.00 7.11 3.18
C ALA A 100 -20.08 6.20 4.02
N LEU A 101 -20.61 5.53 5.05
CA LEU A 101 -19.84 4.55 5.84
C LEU A 101 -19.32 3.39 4.99
N LEU A 102 -20.13 2.89 4.04
CA LEU A 102 -19.73 1.85 3.11
C LEU A 102 -18.50 2.29 2.28
N SER A 103 -18.54 3.51 1.75
CA SER A 103 -17.44 4.07 0.95
C SER A 103 -16.15 4.18 1.75
N MET A 104 -16.22 4.51 3.05
CA MET A 104 -15.05 4.54 3.93
C MET A 104 -14.46 3.14 4.14
N ALA A 105 -15.30 2.12 4.31
CA ALA A 105 -14.83 0.74 4.44
C ALA A 105 -14.03 0.32 3.20
N PHE A 106 -14.63 0.43 2.01
CA PHE A 106 -13.97 0.07 0.77
C PHE A 106 -12.75 0.95 0.46
N GLY A 107 -12.80 2.24 0.81
CA GLY A 107 -11.68 3.18 0.69
C GLY A 107 -10.46 2.74 1.49
N ALA A 108 -10.65 2.37 2.75
CA ALA A 108 -9.55 1.89 3.61
C ALA A 108 -8.89 0.62 3.05
N ARG A 109 -9.70 -0.35 2.59
CA ARG A 109 -9.17 -1.59 1.98
C ARG A 109 -8.45 -1.32 0.67
N ASN A 110 -8.99 -0.43 -0.18
CA ASN A 110 -8.37 -0.08 -1.46
C ASN A 110 -7.04 0.64 -1.26
N LYS A 111 -7.00 1.60 -0.33
CA LYS A 111 -5.77 2.31 0.05
C LYS A 111 -4.69 1.34 0.52
N TYR A 112 -5.02 0.39 1.41
CA TYR A 112 -4.07 -0.65 1.83
C TYR A 112 -3.49 -1.45 0.66
N ARG A 113 -4.33 -1.83 -0.32
CA ARG A 113 -3.84 -2.55 -1.52
C ARG A 113 -2.90 -1.69 -2.36
N GLN A 114 -3.22 -0.41 -2.54
CA GLN A 114 -2.39 0.54 -3.27
C GLN A 114 -1.05 0.76 -2.57
N ASP A 115 -1.06 1.00 -1.26
CA ASP A 115 0.14 1.20 -0.45
C ASP A 115 1.02 -0.05 -0.46
N LEU A 116 0.41 -1.24 -0.38
CA LEU A 116 1.14 -2.52 -0.45
C LEU A 116 1.79 -2.72 -1.83
N ALA A 117 1.05 -2.46 -2.91
CA ALA A 117 1.56 -2.57 -4.27
C ALA A 117 2.71 -1.58 -4.52
N ALA A 118 2.57 -0.34 -4.07
CA ALA A 118 3.61 0.68 -4.19
C ALA A 118 4.87 0.31 -3.39
N ALA A 119 4.72 -0.16 -2.15
CA ALA A 119 5.84 -0.57 -1.32
C ALA A 119 6.54 -1.82 -1.89
N LEU A 120 5.78 -2.80 -2.38
CA LEU A 120 6.33 -3.98 -3.05
C LEU A 120 7.09 -3.60 -4.32
N HIS A 121 6.51 -2.75 -5.17
CA HIS A 121 7.15 -2.33 -6.41
C HIS A 121 8.46 -1.57 -6.15
N ASN A 122 8.50 -0.74 -5.12
CA ASN A 122 9.73 -0.04 -4.72
C ASN A 122 10.80 -1.02 -4.21
N LYS A 123 10.40 -2.04 -3.45
CA LYS A 123 11.30 -3.11 -3.01
C LYS A 123 11.83 -3.90 -4.22
N GLU A 124 10.96 -4.35 -5.10
CA GLU A 124 11.32 -5.15 -6.29
C GLU A 124 12.31 -4.42 -7.19
N LYS A 125 12.18 -3.11 -7.37
CA LYS A 125 13.16 -2.30 -8.13
C LYS A 125 14.56 -2.37 -7.54
N ILE A 126 14.68 -2.35 -6.22
CA ILE A 126 15.98 -2.43 -5.53
C ILE A 126 16.52 -3.87 -5.60
N ASP A 127 15.64 -4.86 -5.41
CA ASP A 127 16.00 -6.28 -5.50
C ASP A 127 16.49 -6.64 -6.91
N GLN A 128 15.88 -6.10 -7.97
CA GLN A 128 16.34 -6.30 -9.35
C GLN A 128 17.76 -5.79 -9.58
N VAL A 129 18.12 -4.66 -8.96
CA VAL A 129 19.50 -4.13 -9.03
C VAL A 129 20.46 -5.07 -8.31
N LEU A 130 20.11 -5.56 -7.12
CA LEU A 130 20.95 -6.50 -6.36
C LEU A 130 21.15 -7.84 -7.08
N VAL A 131 20.10 -8.37 -7.71
CA VAL A 131 20.14 -9.59 -8.53
C VAL A 131 21.07 -9.42 -9.73
N LEU A 132 21.08 -8.26 -10.39
CA LEU A 132 21.98 -7.98 -11.52
C LEU A 132 23.46 -8.11 -11.14
N TYR A 133 23.81 -7.77 -9.89
CA TYR A 133 25.16 -7.89 -9.34
C TYR A 133 25.39 -9.18 -8.55
N ASN A 134 24.44 -10.13 -8.57
CA ASN A 134 24.51 -11.39 -7.84
C ASN A 134 24.79 -11.20 -6.33
N ILE A 135 24.18 -10.18 -5.74
CA ILE A 135 24.31 -9.86 -4.30
C ILE A 135 23.09 -10.40 -3.57
N ASP A 136 23.30 -11.44 -2.77
CA ASP A 136 22.28 -11.91 -1.83
C ASP A 136 22.38 -11.13 -0.52
N TYR A 137 21.23 -10.89 0.10
CA TYR A 137 21.16 -10.16 1.37
C TYR A 137 20.13 -10.80 2.31
N GLN A 138 20.42 -10.77 3.61
CA GLN A 138 19.50 -11.14 4.67
C GLN A 138 19.20 -9.89 5.49
N ILE A 139 17.92 -9.62 5.77
CA ILE A 139 17.50 -8.50 6.61
C ILE A 139 16.77 -9.03 7.83
N ASP A 140 17.28 -8.68 9.00
CA ASP A 140 16.58 -8.80 10.27
C ASP A 140 15.98 -7.43 10.62
N MET A 141 14.68 -7.40 10.90
CA MET A 141 13.95 -6.19 11.26
C MET A 141 13.26 -6.37 12.59
N LYS A 142 13.56 -5.49 13.55
CA LYS A 142 12.88 -5.41 14.84
C LYS A 142 12.14 -4.09 14.97
N PHE A 143 10.82 -4.19 15.06
CA PHE A 143 9.95 -3.05 15.29
C PHE A 143 9.88 -2.78 16.80
N GLY A 144 10.33 -1.60 17.21
CA GLY A 144 10.18 -1.10 18.57
C GLY A 144 8.74 -0.71 18.89
N LYS A 145 8.55 -0.12 20.08
CA LYS A 145 7.24 0.39 20.51
C LYS A 145 6.86 1.62 19.67
N ASN A 146 5.58 1.69 19.32
CA ASN A 146 4.99 2.87 18.68
C ASN A 146 4.62 3.90 19.77
N TYR A 147 5.24 5.08 19.73
CA TYR A 147 4.85 6.21 20.58
C TYR A 147 4.43 7.37 19.67
N HIS A 148 3.20 7.89 19.85
CA HIS A 148 2.68 9.06 19.11
C HIS A 148 2.86 9.02 17.58
N GLY A 149 2.78 7.83 16.96
CA GLY A 149 2.93 7.67 15.51
C GLY A 149 4.38 7.55 15.00
N THR A 150 5.37 7.73 15.88
CA THR A 150 6.78 7.41 15.61
C THR A 150 7.12 6.01 16.09
N GLN A 151 7.81 5.23 15.24
CA GLN A 151 8.28 3.89 15.55
C GLN A 151 9.77 3.78 15.27
N ASP A 152 10.53 3.42 16.29
CA ASP A 152 11.93 3.03 16.09
C ASP A 152 11.97 1.66 15.43
N VAL A 153 12.72 1.56 14.33
CA VAL A 153 12.91 0.29 13.59
C VAL A 153 14.39 0.01 13.50
N TYR A 154 14.81 -1.07 14.13
CA TYR A 154 16.19 -1.56 14.04
C TYR A 154 16.29 -2.52 12.86
N VAL A 155 17.17 -2.20 11.91
CA VAL A 155 17.36 -2.97 10.68
C VAL A 155 18.82 -3.40 10.58
N ASP A 156 19.07 -4.71 10.66
CA ASP A 156 20.38 -5.31 10.42
C ASP A 156 20.39 -5.97 9.04
N VAL A 157 21.36 -5.62 8.20
CA VAL A 157 21.48 -6.12 6.82
C VAL A 157 22.80 -6.85 6.69
N LYS A 158 22.74 -8.14 6.37
CA LYS A 158 23.91 -9.00 6.14
C LYS A 158 23.96 -9.40 4.68
N PHE A 159 24.99 -8.97 3.96
CA PHE A 159 25.23 -9.35 2.58
C PHE A 159 25.97 -10.70 2.54
N LYS A 160 25.48 -11.66 1.74
CA LYS A 160 26.18 -12.90 1.44
C LYS A 160 26.93 -12.73 0.12
N GLY A 161 28.26 -12.70 0.17
CA GLY A 161 29.11 -12.54 -1.01
C GLY A 161 30.36 -11.68 -0.83
N ARG A 162 30.91 -11.61 0.39
CA ARG A 162 32.19 -10.95 0.66
C ARG A 162 33.08 -11.86 1.47
#